data_AF-A0A6N8ZXR0-F1
#
_entry.id   AF-A0A6N8ZXR0-F1
#
_cell.length_a   1.000
_cell.length_b   1.000
_cell.length_c   1.000
_cell.angle_alpha   90.00
_cell.angle_beta   90.00
_cell.angle_gamma   90.00
#
_symmetry.space_group_name_H-M   'P 1'
#
loop_
_entity.id
_entity.type
_entity.pdbx_description
1 polymer ?
#
loop_
_entity_poly.entity_id
_entity_poly.type
_entity_poly.pdbx_seq_one_letter_code
_entity_poly.pdbx_strand_id
1 'polypeptide(L)'
;MSHFRPGGVRRLRCEAYIDTRNKQENKRIYEYFLSRKSEIEEPFQGTEPLEWLELEEKRASLINVYFPDPIGYEEEDKWAAAQEWAVPTLRRLRSAIEPMLDDYMRQPEV
;
A
#
# COMPACT_ATOMS: atom_id res chain seq x y z
N MET A 1 -3.23 -20.06 -2.85
CA MET A 1 -1.83 -20.15 -3.31
C MET A 1 -1.02 -19.01 -2.71
N SER A 2 -0.36 -19.28 -1.59
CA SER A 2 0.60 -18.36 -0.97
C SER A 2 1.82 -18.24 -1.89
N HIS A 3 2.19 -17.03 -2.27
CA HIS A 3 3.43 -16.77 -2.99
C HIS A 3 4.60 -16.82 -2.00
N PHE A 4 4.93 -18.01 -1.51
CA PHE A 4 6.21 -18.23 -0.84
C PHE A 4 7.31 -18.11 -1.89
N ARG A 5 8.15 -17.08 -1.80
CA ARG A 5 9.40 -16.98 -2.58
C ARG A 5 10.53 -17.56 -1.72
N PRO A 6 11.07 -18.75 -2.05
CA PRO A 6 12.23 -19.28 -1.35
C PRO A 6 13.40 -18.29 -1.52
N GLY A 7 14.03 -17.87 -0.42
CA GLY A 7 15.14 -16.91 -0.43
C GLY A 7 14.73 -15.42 -0.46
N GLY A 8 13.44 -15.10 -0.42
CA GLY A 8 12.98 -13.71 -0.24
C GLY A 8 13.11 -13.27 1.21
N VAL A 9 13.71 -12.11 1.46
CA VAL A 9 13.68 -11.46 2.78
C VAL A 9 12.22 -11.27 3.18
N ARG A 10 11.79 -11.92 4.27
CA ARG A 10 10.45 -11.73 4.83
C ARG A 10 10.39 -10.29 5.38
N ARG A 11 9.45 -9.51 4.88
CA ARG A 11 9.23 -8.13 5.29
C ARG A 11 7.76 -7.95 5.63
N LEU A 12 7.50 -7.31 6.77
CA LEU A 12 6.18 -6.77 7.08
C LEU A 12 5.90 -5.58 6.15
N ARG A 13 4.66 -5.46 5.69
CA ARG A 13 4.20 -4.30 4.93
C ARG A 13 2.79 -3.90 5.33
N CYS A 14 2.51 -2.62 5.22
CA CYS A 14 1.15 -2.09 5.20
C CYS A 14 0.81 -1.74 3.75
N GLU A 15 -0.41 -2.04 3.30
CA GLU A 15 -0.79 -1.88 1.89
C GLU A 15 -2.21 -1.34 1.74
N ALA A 16 -2.41 -0.49 0.74
CA ALA A 16 -3.72 -0.24 0.14
C ALA A 16 -3.88 -1.19 -1.05
N TYR A 17 -4.86 -2.09 -0.95
CA TYR A 17 -5.16 -3.10 -1.97
C TYR A 17 -6.36 -2.67 -2.81
N ILE A 18 -6.15 -2.37 -4.09
CA ILE A 18 -7.18 -1.89 -5.01
C ILE A 18 -7.74 -3.07 -5.80
N ASP A 19 -8.96 -3.53 -5.45
CA ASP A 19 -9.66 -4.57 -6.20
C ASP A 19 -11.19 -4.43 -6.16
N THR A 20 -11.72 -3.73 -7.15
CA THR A 20 -13.16 -3.59 -7.44
C THR A 20 -13.76 -4.78 -8.20
N ARG A 21 -12.98 -5.85 -8.43
CA ARG A 21 -13.29 -6.95 -9.37
C ARG A 21 -13.32 -6.57 -10.85
N ASN A 22 -13.08 -5.31 -11.21
CA ASN A 22 -12.91 -4.86 -12.59
C ASN A 22 -11.47 -4.37 -12.81
N LYS A 23 -10.72 -5.04 -13.71
CA LYS A 23 -9.30 -4.71 -13.97
C LYS A 23 -9.12 -3.30 -14.51
N GLN A 24 -9.98 -2.87 -15.43
CA GLN A 24 -9.88 -1.55 -16.03
C GLN A 24 -10.18 -0.46 -15.01
N GLU A 25 -11.13 -0.72 -14.10
CA GLU A 25 -11.47 0.20 -13.04
C GLU A 25 -10.36 0.33 -12.00
N ASN A 26 -9.76 -0.80 -11.59
CA ASN A 26 -8.59 -0.78 -10.70
C ASN A 26 -7.44 0.04 -11.29
N LYS A 27 -7.21 -0.11 -12.61
CA LYS A 27 -6.22 0.69 -13.33
C LYS A 27 -6.53 2.18 -13.29
N ARG A 28 -7.78 2.58 -13.54
CA ARG A 28 -8.19 4.00 -13.46
C ARG A 28 -8.01 4.58 -12.06
N ILE A 29 -8.42 3.85 -11.02
CA ILE A 29 -8.22 4.27 -9.63
C ILE A 29 -6.72 4.43 -9.34
N TYR A 30 -5.90 3.47 -9.77
CA TYR A 30 -4.46 3.51 -9.57
C TYR A 30 -3.78 4.67 -10.32
N GLU A 31 -4.15 4.91 -11.59
CA GLU A 31 -3.67 6.04 -12.37
C GLU A 31 -4.11 7.38 -11.75
N TYR A 32 -5.34 7.46 -11.25
CA TYR A 32 -5.83 8.61 -10.52
C TYR A 32 -4.99 8.87 -9.26
N PHE A 33 -4.72 7.83 -8.45
CA PHE A 33 -3.84 7.97 -7.28
C PHE A 33 -2.41 8.36 -7.69
N LEU A 34 -1.87 7.81 -8.77
CA LEU A 34 -0.56 8.23 -9.29
C LEU A 34 -0.52 9.70 -9.72
N SER A 35 -1.61 10.23 -10.29
CA SER A 35 -1.70 11.65 -10.62
C SER A 35 -1.66 12.57 -9.38
N ARG A 36 -2.04 12.02 -8.22
CA ARG A 36 -2.05 12.66 -6.90
C ARG A 36 -0.91 12.17 -6.01
N LYS A 37 0.12 11.53 -6.58
CA LYS A 37 1.18 10.85 -5.84
C LYS A 37 1.84 11.71 -4.76
N SER A 38 2.17 12.96 -5.07
CA SER A 38 2.78 13.88 -4.11
C SER A 38 1.90 14.17 -2.90
N GLU A 39 0.57 14.25 -3.09
CA GLU A 39 -0.39 14.46 -2.00
C GLU A 39 -0.49 13.21 -1.12
N ILE A 40 -0.46 12.02 -1.73
CA ILE A 40 -0.48 10.74 -1.01
C ILE A 40 0.83 10.47 -0.26
N GLU A 41 1.97 10.93 -0.78
CA GLU A 41 3.29 10.76 -0.16
C GLU A 41 3.60 11.83 0.90
N GLU A 42 2.87 12.93 0.97
CA GLU A 42 3.09 14.02 1.94
C GLU A 42 3.07 13.52 3.41
N PRO A 43 2.09 12.69 3.86
CA PRO A 43 2.09 12.16 5.23
C PRO A 43 3.23 11.19 5.53
N PHE A 44 4.00 10.77 4.52
CA PHE A 44 5.12 9.85 4.63
C PHE A 44 6.48 10.56 4.56
N GLN A 45 6.53 11.89 4.43
CA GLN A 45 7.77 12.64 4.48
C GLN A 45 8.54 12.38 5.78
N GLY A 46 9.82 12.02 5.66
CA GLY A 46 10.66 11.63 6.80
C GLY A 46 10.44 10.20 7.31
N THR A 47 9.62 9.40 6.63
CA THR A 47 9.39 7.96 6.93
C THR A 47 9.77 7.09 5.72
N GLU A 48 9.42 5.80 5.76
CA GLU A 48 9.68 4.89 4.64
C GLU A 48 8.88 5.28 3.37
N PRO A 49 9.49 5.18 2.18
CA PRO A 49 8.83 5.55 0.94
C PRO A 49 7.71 4.57 0.57
N LEU A 50 6.72 5.08 -0.16
CA LEU A 50 5.68 4.25 -0.75
C LEU A 50 6.21 3.52 -2.00
N GLU A 51 5.87 2.23 -2.12
CA GLU A 51 6.07 1.44 -3.33
C GLU A 51 4.74 1.29 -4.08
N TRP A 52 4.75 1.64 -5.36
CA TRP A 52 3.57 1.69 -6.22
C TRP A 52 3.64 0.55 -7.24
N LEU A 53 2.65 -0.36 -7.23
CA LEU A 53 2.64 -1.54 -8.08
C LEU A 53 1.30 -1.68 -8.84
N GLU A 54 1.29 -1.50 -10.16
CA GLU A 54 0.09 -1.73 -10.99
C GLU A 54 -0.28 -3.23 -11.05
N LEU A 55 0.74 -4.11 -10.95
CA LEU A 55 0.65 -5.57 -11.13
C LEU A 55 -0.10 -5.97 -12.41
N GLU A 56 0.44 -5.64 -13.59
CA GLU A 56 -0.21 -5.87 -14.90
C GLU A 56 -0.73 -7.31 -15.13
N GLU A 57 0.00 -8.32 -14.65
CA GLU A 57 -0.38 -9.74 -14.73
C GLU A 57 -1.51 -10.14 -13.78
N LYS A 58 -1.87 -9.26 -12.85
CA LYS A 58 -2.96 -9.43 -11.89
C LYS A 58 -4.05 -8.39 -12.15
N ARG A 59 -5.20 -8.58 -11.50
CA ARG A 59 -6.32 -7.63 -11.58
C ARG A 59 -6.15 -6.43 -10.66
N ALA A 60 -5.40 -6.60 -9.57
CA ALA A 60 -5.31 -5.62 -8.49
C ALA A 60 -4.07 -4.74 -8.65
N SER A 61 -4.12 -3.54 -8.08
CA SER A 61 -2.96 -2.66 -7.93
C SER A 61 -2.72 -2.36 -6.45
N LEU A 62 -1.48 -2.05 -6.08
CA LEU A 62 -1.05 -1.88 -4.69
C LEU A 62 -0.29 -0.58 -4.48
N ILE A 63 -0.46 -0.01 -3.29
CA ILE A 63 0.43 1.00 -2.72
C ILE A 63 0.91 0.46 -1.37
N ASN A 64 2.20 0.16 -1.28
CA ASN A 64 2.82 -0.50 -0.14
C ASN A 64 3.75 0.44 0.61
N VAL A 65 3.96 0.15 1.88
CA VAL A 65 5.08 0.65 2.67
C VAL A 65 5.63 -0.50 3.49
N TYR A 66 6.95 -0.65 3.50
CA TYR A 66 7.62 -1.77 4.15
C TYR A 66 8.17 -1.37 5.50
N PHE A 67 8.05 -2.28 6.48
CA PHE A 67 8.80 -2.18 7.71
C PHE A 67 10.30 -2.25 7.36
N PRO A 68 11.15 -1.36 7.90
CA PRO A 68 12.54 -1.23 7.49
C PRO A 68 13.36 -2.50 7.75
N ASP A 69 13.05 -3.23 8.82
CA ASP A 69 13.81 -4.42 9.20
C ASP A 69 13.21 -5.73 8.65
N PRO A 70 14.06 -6.72 8.30
CA PRO A 70 13.62 -8.09 8.08
C PRO A 70 12.90 -8.64 9.31
N ILE A 71 11.73 -9.23 9.08
CA ILE A 71 10.88 -9.81 10.13
C ILE A 71 10.01 -10.93 9.57
N GLY A 72 9.85 -11.98 10.36
CA GLY A 72 9.02 -13.14 10.11
C GLY A 72 8.60 -13.80 11.43
N TYR A 73 8.32 -15.09 11.35
CA TYR A 73 7.84 -15.86 12.50
C TYR A 73 8.93 -16.19 13.52
N GLU A 74 10.20 -16.02 13.17
CA GLU A 74 11.34 -16.42 14.01
C GLU A 74 11.90 -15.22 14.80
N GLU A 75 11.64 -13.99 14.35
CA GLU A 75 12.12 -12.73 14.91
C GLU A 75 11.14 -12.15 15.95
N GLU A 76 10.76 -12.96 16.95
CA GLU A 76 9.80 -12.57 18.01
C GLU A 76 10.23 -11.29 18.76
N ASP A 77 11.54 -11.10 18.93
CA ASP A 77 12.14 -9.92 19.56
C ASP A 77 11.82 -8.61 18.83
N LYS A 78 11.49 -8.67 17.53
CA LYS A 78 11.13 -7.51 16.71
C LYS A 78 9.62 -7.25 16.62
N TRP A 79 8.79 -8.17 17.10
CA TRP A 79 7.33 -8.08 16.91
C TRP A 79 6.72 -6.84 17.55
N ALA A 80 7.21 -6.44 18.73
CA ALA A 80 6.75 -5.24 19.41
C ALA A 80 7.02 -3.98 18.56
N ALA A 81 8.26 -3.79 18.10
CA ALA A 81 8.64 -2.66 17.25
C ALA A 81 7.86 -2.65 15.92
N ALA A 82 7.64 -3.83 15.33
CA ALA A 82 6.86 -3.96 14.11
C ALA A 82 5.38 -3.58 14.29
N GLN A 83 4.78 -3.92 15.43
CA GLN A 83 3.41 -3.50 15.77
C GLN A 83 3.35 -1.98 16.01
N GLU A 84 4.30 -1.44 16.77
CA GLU A 84 4.41 0.00 17.04
C GLU A 84 4.61 0.82 15.76
N TRP A 85 5.31 0.27 14.77
CA TRP A 85 5.44 0.88 13.44
C TRP A 85 4.16 0.71 12.59
N ALA A 86 3.54 -0.47 12.60
CA ALA A 86 2.43 -0.79 11.69
C ALA A 86 1.17 0.04 11.98
N VAL A 87 0.83 0.26 13.24
CA VAL A 87 -0.39 1.00 13.63
C VAL A 87 -0.41 2.45 13.11
N PRO A 88 0.59 3.31 13.39
CA PRO A 88 0.62 4.66 12.84
C PRO A 88 0.80 4.66 11.32
N THR A 89 1.49 3.67 10.76
CA THR A 89 1.66 3.53 9.30
C THR A 89 0.33 3.26 8.61
N LEU A 90 -0.50 2.34 9.11
CA LEU A 90 -1.86 2.09 8.60
C LEU A 90 -2.76 3.32 8.72
N ARG A 91 -2.63 4.09 9.82
CA ARG A 91 -3.35 5.35 9.99
C ARG A 91 -2.98 6.38 8.93
N ARG A 92 -1.67 6.57 8.66
CA ARG A 92 -1.17 7.45 7.58
C ARG A 92 -1.66 7.02 6.20
N LEU A 93 -1.57 5.71 5.92
CA LEU A 93 -2.08 5.12 4.67
C LEU A 93 -3.57 5.44 4.49
N ARG A 94 -4.38 5.19 5.53
CA ARG A 94 -5.82 5.48 5.50
C ARG A 94 -6.10 6.97 5.28
N SER A 95 -5.43 7.86 6.01
CA SER A 95 -5.65 9.31 5.88
C SER A 95 -5.21 9.87 4.52
N ALA A 96 -4.22 9.25 3.87
CA ALA A 96 -3.76 9.65 2.54
C ALA A 96 -4.71 9.13 1.44
N ILE A 97 -5.20 7.90 1.56
CA ILE A 97 -5.96 7.22 0.50
C ILE A 97 -7.45 7.55 0.55
N GLU A 98 -8.09 7.63 1.73
CA GLU A 98 -9.53 7.86 1.82
C GLU A 98 -10.01 9.14 1.11
N PRO A 99 -9.35 10.31 1.28
CA PRO A 99 -9.78 11.53 0.60
C PRO A 99 -9.67 11.42 -0.93
N MET A 100 -8.64 10.72 -1.43
CA MET A 100 -8.43 10.50 -2.86
C MET A 100 -9.49 9.58 -3.44
N LEU A 101 -9.83 8.51 -2.71
CA LEU A 101 -10.91 7.62 -3.11
C LEU A 101 -12.26 8.33 -3.10
N ASP A 102 -12.55 9.12 -2.07
CA ASP A 102 -13.75 9.94 -1.98
C ASP A 102 -13.87 10.93 -3.15
N ASP A 103 -12.77 11.58 -3.54
CA ASP A 103 -12.75 12.49 -4.70
C ASP A 103 -13.01 11.73 -6.00
N TYR A 104 -12.31 10.61 -6.22
CA TYR A 104 -12.52 9.74 -7.39
C TYR A 104 -13.99 9.31 -7.53
N MET A 105 -14.61 8.87 -6.43
CA MET A 105 -15.99 8.39 -6.43
C MET A 105 -17.04 9.50 -6.64
N ARG A 106 -16.66 10.78 -6.43
CA ARG A 106 -17.54 11.94 -6.68
C ARG A 106 -17.43 12.46 -8.12
N GLN A 107 -16.45 12.02 -8.89
CA GLN A 107 -16.34 12.41 -10.28
C GLN A 107 -17.50 11.79 -11.08
N PRO A 108 -18.19 12.56 -11.93
CA PRO A 108 -19.19 11.99 -12.82
C PRO A 108 -18.51 10.97 -13.74
N GLU A 109 -19.17 9.83 -13.98
CA GLU A 109 -18.70 8.82 -14.93
C GLU A 109 -18.46 9.48 -16.30
N VAL A 110 -17.24 9.37 -16.82
CA VAL A 110 -16.83 9.86 -18.16
C VAL A 110 -17.26 8.85 -19.23
#